data_AF-A0A945PCS5-F1
#
_entry.id   AF-A0A945PCS5-F1
#
_cell.length_a   1.000
_cell.length_b   1.000
_cell.length_c   1.000
_cell.angle_alpha   90.00
_cell.angle_beta   90.00
_cell.angle_gamma   90.00
#
_symmetry.space_group_name_H-M   'P 1'
#
loop_
_entity.id
_entity.type
_entity.pdbx_description
1 polymer ?
#
loop_
_entity_poly.entity_id
_entity_poly.type
_entity_poly.pdbx_seq_one_letter_code
_entity_poly.pdbx_strand_id
1 'polypeptide(L)'
;MALASLAFAPPAAASPIRVRSLGGEAALLLDKTNLLRYPALARTFAHADIEIFDEWAGAVIPLGSTSAIGLYLNRPTLATDHLNSYVATTGSENFRALRPSPWFEAIAATTLGSVQIGSSLRYAYDRQQQGAAEATASRREALLGISVGAGTPRGLDATLRLGGTSFVDQDAVQKVSQRSGTGFGMDLRGRWQVSDSAVALPWFAWEQDEAGLAPESRRVTRSRAGLGLNAKLQPSVLVVGGVFVGMDEEEIVDAAGVTRSNRLLQLPTTLGGIEILKGAVAIRVGIRHSATWVRDRSAALEEESFATELATSIGLGFRFGRASIDGLLRKQILRDGPYLLTGAGDEDGGLFTNVSLSYQLYD
;
A
#
# COMPACT_ATOMS: atom_id res chain seq x y z
N MET A 1 -3.41 28.69 -23.38
CA MET A 1 -2.29 28.62 -22.43
C MET A 1 -2.14 27.17 -21.99
N ALA A 2 -1.12 26.47 -22.51
CA ALA A 2 -0.81 25.11 -22.09
C ALA A 2 -0.17 25.18 -20.70
N LEU A 3 -0.93 24.80 -19.66
CA LEU A 3 -0.37 24.53 -18.35
C LEU A 3 0.53 23.31 -18.49
N ALA A 4 1.85 23.53 -18.55
CA ALA A 4 2.82 22.47 -18.29
C ALA A 4 2.59 22.01 -16.84
N SER A 5 1.89 20.88 -16.68
CA SER A 5 1.84 20.16 -15.43
C SER A 5 3.28 19.77 -15.12
N LEU A 6 3.87 20.38 -14.09
CA LEU A 6 5.10 19.90 -13.48
C LEU A 6 4.74 18.60 -12.75
N ALA A 7 4.50 17.53 -13.51
CA ALA A 7 4.49 16.18 -12.98
C ALA A 7 5.88 15.93 -12.42
N PHE A 8 6.02 15.92 -11.09
CA PHE A 8 7.29 15.64 -10.41
C PHE A 8 7.77 14.20 -10.64
N ALA A 9 6.91 13.34 -11.19
CA ALA A 9 7.33 12.18 -11.96
C ALA A 9 7.31 12.56 -13.44
N PRO A 10 8.39 12.36 -14.24
CA PRO A 10 8.14 12.17 -15.66
C PRO A 10 7.08 11.06 -15.78
N PRO A 11 6.05 11.19 -16.63
CA PRO A 11 5.07 10.12 -16.89
C PRO A 11 5.71 8.77 -17.27
N ALA A 12 7.03 8.70 -17.41
CA ALA A 12 7.75 7.59 -17.97
C ALA A 12 7.61 6.24 -17.25
N ALA A 13 7.27 6.16 -15.96
CA ALA A 13 7.32 4.85 -15.28
C ALA A 13 6.67 4.78 -13.87
N ALA A 14 5.54 5.45 -13.64
CA ALA A 14 4.84 5.34 -12.36
C ALA A 14 4.16 3.97 -12.26
N SER A 15 4.44 3.20 -11.20
CA SER A 15 3.93 1.84 -10.96
C SER A 15 4.18 1.43 -9.50
N PRO A 16 3.49 0.40 -8.99
CA PRO A 16 3.81 -0.17 -7.68
C PRO A 16 5.27 -0.64 -7.57
N ILE A 17 5.85 -1.12 -8.68
CA ILE A 17 7.26 -1.49 -8.78
C ILE A 17 8.20 -0.28 -8.63
N ARG A 18 7.84 0.88 -9.19
CA ARG A 18 8.60 2.11 -8.98
C ARG A 18 8.67 2.49 -7.50
N VAL A 19 7.55 2.42 -6.78
CA VAL A 19 7.53 2.69 -5.33
C VAL A 19 8.44 1.69 -4.60
N ARG A 20 8.29 0.39 -4.87
CA ARG A 20 9.10 -0.68 -4.25
C ARG A 20 10.61 -0.51 -4.52
N SER A 21 10.97 -0.13 -5.74
CA SER A 21 12.38 0.07 -6.14
C SER A 21 13.01 1.34 -5.57
N LEU A 22 12.21 2.32 -5.14
CA LEU A 22 12.67 3.59 -4.57
C LEU A 22 12.56 3.68 -3.04
N GLY A 23 12.51 2.53 -2.35
CA GLY A 23 12.50 2.46 -0.87
C GLY A 23 11.14 2.08 -0.25
N GLY A 24 10.10 1.90 -1.07
CA GLY A 24 8.89 1.18 -0.68
C GLY A 24 7.91 1.92 0.21
N GLU A 25 7.97 3.26 0.29
CA GLU A 25 6.96 4.06 1.00
C GLU A 25 6.27 5.04 0.05
N ALA A 26 5.04 4.71 -0.34
CA ALA A 26 4.25 5.47 -1.30
C ALA A 26 3.89 6.88 -0.80
N ALA A 27 3.75 7.06 0.52
CA ALA A 27 3.41 8.36 1.09
C ALA A 27 4.51 9.42 0.88
N LEU A 28 5.77 8.97 0.83
CA LEU A 28 6.96 9.83 0.69
C LEU A 28 7.42 10.01 -0.77
N LEU A 29 6.64 9.49 -1.73
CA LEU A 29 6.90 9.58 -3.17
C LEU A 29 5.68 10.14 -3.91
N LEU A 30 5.90 11.08 -4.83
CA LEU A 30 4.88 11.47 -5.81
C LEU A 30 4.84 10.43 -6.94
N ASP A 31 3.74 9.68 -6.98
CA ASP A 31 3.51 8.60 -7.93
C ASP A 31 2.01 8.43 -8.22
N LYS A 32 1.66 7.88 -9.38
CA LYS A 32 0.25 7.66 -9.76
C LYS A 32 -0.48 6.71 -8.79
N THR A 33 0.26 5.77 -8.19
CA THR A 33 -0.25 4.85 -7.16
C THR A 33 -0.73 5.58 -5.90
N ASN A 34 -0.39 6.86 -5.73
CA ASN A 34 -0.93 7.69 -4.65
C ASN A 34 -2.46 7.79 -4.69
N LEU A 35 -3.13 7.60 -5.85
CA LEU A 35 -4.60 7.60 -5.91
C LEU A 35 -5.22 6.50 -5.04
N LEU A 36 -4.47 5.43 -4.79
CA LEU A 36 -4.87 4.32 -3.91
C LEU A 36 -4.86 4.74 -2.43
N ARG A 37 -4.20 5.83 -2.09
CA ARG A 37 -4.26 6.41 -0.74
C ARG A 37 -5.17 7.63 -0.70
N TYR A 38 -5.20 8.38 -1.79
CA TYR A 38 -5.97 9.60 -1.95
C TYR A 38 -6.88 9.48 -3.18
N PRO A 39 -8.09 8.90 -3.06
CA PRO A 39 -8.97 8.63 -4.19
C PRO A 39 -9.38 9.89 -4.96
N ALA A 40 -9.32 11.07 -4.32
CA ALA A 40 -9.48 12.36 -5.00
C ALA A 40 -8.54 12.53 -6.20
N LEU A 41 -7.33 11.95 -6.17
CA LEU A 41 -6.34 12.06 -7.24
C LEU A 41 -6.63 11.18 -8.44
N ALA A 42 -7.70 10.36 -8.43
CA ALA A 42 -8.03 9.45 -9.52
C ALA A 42 -8.12 10.15 -10.88
N ARG A 43 -8.68 11.37 -10.92
CA ARG A 43 -8.73 12.18 -12.16
C ARG A 43 -7.35 12.62 -12.63
N THR A 44 -6.45 12.94 -11.71
CA THR A 44 -5.09 13.40 -11.99
C THR A 44 -4.21 12.25 -12.47
N PHE A 45 -4.46 11.04 -11.98
CA PHE A 45 -3.64 9.86 -12.19
C PHE A 45 -4.39 8.75 -12.94
N ALA A 46 -5.19 9.08 -13.94
CA ALA A 46 -5.90 8.08 -14.72
C ALA A 46 -4.92 7.18 -15.52
N HIS A 47 -5.01 5.87 -15.31
CA HIS A 47 -4.14 4.86 -15.91
C HIS A 47 -4.80 3.48 -15.88
N ALA A 48 -4.25 2.53 -16.62
CA ALA A 48 -4.50 1.10 -16.46
C ALA A 48 -3.22 0.41 -16.00
N ASP A 49 -3.32 -0.48 -15.02
CA ASP A 49 -2.21 -1.22 -14.43
C ASP A 49 -2.54 -2.69 -14.28
N ILE A 50 -1.53 -3.54 -14.49
CA ILE A 50 -1.56 -4.97 -14.28
C ILE A 50 -0.28 -5.35 -13.57
N GLU A 51 -0.38 -6.10 -12.47
CA GLU A 51 0.76 -6.70 -11.79
C GLU A 51 0.68 -8.22 -11.97
N ILE A 52 1.65 -8.77 -12.68
CA ILE A 52 1.56 -10.14 -13.18
C ILE A 52 1.73 -11.15 -12.05
N PHE A 53 2.65 -10.90 -11.12
CA PHE A 53 3.01 -11.83 -10.05
C PHE A 53 2.09 -11.75 -8.84
N ASP A 54 1.53 -10.56 -8.57
CA ASP A 54 0.56 -10.37 -7.48
C ASP A 54 -0.89 -10.54 -7.98
N GLU A 55 -1.07 -10.99 -9.24
CA GLU A 55 -2.34 -11.37 -9.87
C GLU A 55 -3.47 -10.33 -9.76
N TRP A 56 -3.15 -9.06 -9.93
CA TRP A 56 -4.14 -7.98 -9.90
C TRP A 56 -4.06 -7.08 -11.12
N ALA A 57 -5.22 -6.50 -11.46
CA ALA A 57 -5.34 -5.59 -12.59
C ALA A 57 -6.41 -4.55 -12.30
N GLY A 58 -6.29 -3.39 -12.92
CA GLY A 58 -7.33 -2.38 -12.84
C GLY A 58 -7.05 -1.17 -13.70
N ALA A 59 -8.04 -0.30 -13.75
CA ALA A 59 -7.92 0.96 -14.44
C ALA A 59 -8.72 2.05 -13.74
N VAL A 60 -8.24 3.27 -13.85
CA VAL A 60 -8.97 4.50 -13.58
C VAL A 60 -9.09 5.25 -14.89
N ILE A 61 -10.31 5.41 -15.36
CA ILE A 61 -10.67 6.00 -16.64
C ILE A 61 -11.32 7.36 -16.39
N PRO A 62 -10.91 8.40 -17.11
CA PRO A 62 -11.56 9.69 -17.00
C PRO A 62 -12.93 9.71 -17.68
N LEU A 63 -13.86 10.42 -17.06
CA LEU A 63 -15.18 10.73 -17.60
C LEU A 63 -15.27 12.23 -17.87
N GLY A 64 -15.09 12.58 -19.15
CA GLY A 64 -15.06 13.98 -19.57
C GLY A 64 -13.87 14.75 -18.99
N SER A 65 -14.07 16.04 -18.72
CA SER A 65 -13.00 16.92 -18.24
C SER A 65 -12.82 16.87 -16.73
N THR A 66 -13.87 16.62 -15.94
CA THR A 66 -13.87 16.83 -14.49
C THR A 66 -13.84 15.57 -13.65
N SER A 67 -14.27 14.42 -14.19
CA SER A 67 -14.53 13.22 -13.38
C SER A 67 -13.70 12.02 -13.81
N ALA A 68 -13.60 11.02 -12.95
CA ALA A 68 -12.97 9.74 -13.24
C ALA A 68 -13.64 8.63 -12.45
N ILE A 69 -13.66 7.43 -13.04
CA ILE A 69 -14.10 6.19 -12.38
C ILE A 69 -13.00 5.16 -12.51
N GLY A 70 -12.89 4.25 -11.56
CA GLY A 70 -11.94 3.16 -11.64
C GLY A 70 -12.41 1.89 -10.97
N LEU A 71 -11.80 0.80 -11.40
CA LEU A 71 -12.00 -0.53 -10.85
C LEU A 71 -10.65 -1.24 -10.85
N TYR A 72 -10.22 -1.73 -9.68
CA TYR A 72 -9.16 -2.71 -9.54
C TYR A 72 -9.74 -4.01 -9.02
N LEU A 73 -9.21 -5.13 -9.49
CA LEU A 73 -9.58 -6.48 -9.07
C LEU A 73 -8.36 -7.11 -8.40
N ASN A 74 -8.59 -7.85 -7.31
CA ASN A 74 -7.56 -8.59 -6.56
C ASN A 74 -6.37 -7.77 -6.03
N ARG A 75 -6.44 -6.43 -6.02
CA ARG A 75 -5.30 -5.59 -5.63
C ARG A 75 -5.00 -5.69 -4.12
N PRO A 76 -3.80 -6.16 -3.72
CA PRO A 76 -3.45 -6.29 -2.31
C PRO A 76 -3.34 -4.92 -1.62
N THR A 77 -3.62 -4.93 -0.32
CA THR A 77 -3.53 -3.75 0.54
C THR A 77 -2.97 -4.14 1.90
N LEU A 78 -2.33 -3.21 2.61
CA LEU A 78 -1.87 -3.43 3.99
C LEU A 78 -3.01 -3.91 4.91
N ALA A 79 -4.23 -3.44 4.67
CA ALA A 79 -5.40 -3.86 5.43
C ALA A 79 -5.74 -5.35 5.21
N THR A 80 -5.54 -5.86 3.99
CA THR A 80 -5.69 -7.28 3.66
C THR A 80 -4.57 -8.10 4.29
N ASP A 81 -3.33 -7.60 4.29
CA ASP A 81 -2.19 -8.30 4.93
C ASP A 81 -2.39 -8.42 6.45
N HIS A 82 -2.90 -7.36 7.09
CA HIS A 82 -3.25 -7.38 8.52
C HIS A 82 -4.40 -8.34 8.82
N LEU A 83 -5.40 -8.43 7.92
CA LEU A 83 -6.50 -9.39 8.04
C LEU A 83 -5.98 -10.82 7.96
N ASN A 84 -5.12 -11.12 6.98
CA ASN A 84 -4.48 -12.44 6.82
C ASN A 84 -3.62 -12.80 8.03
N SER A 85 -2.84 -11.86 8.55
CA SER A 85 -1.99 -12.09 9.74
C SER A 85 -2.82 -12.41 10.99
N TYR A 86 -3.96 -11.72 11.16
CA TYR A 86 -4.90 -12.02 12.23
C TYR A 86 -5.52 -13.41 12.07
N VAL A 87 -6.06 -13.70 10.88
CA VAL A 87 -6.68 -14.99 10.55
C VAL A 87 -5.73 -16.16 10.79
N ALA A 88 -4.47 -16.04 10.40
CA ALA A 88 -3.48 -17.11 10.52
C ALA A 88 -3.15 -17.51 11.98
N THR A 89 -3.48 -16.66 12.97
CA THR A 89 -3.03 -16.84 14.36
C THR A 89 -4.17 -17.05 15.36
N THR A 90 -5.43 -17.05 14.90
CA THR A 90 -6.61 -17.08 15.79
C THR A 90 -7.70 -18.04 15.28
N GLY A 91 -8.72 -18.31 16.10
CA GLY A 91 -9.87 -19.14 15.73
C GLY A 91 -9.58 -20.65 15.61
N SER A 92 -10.47 -21.35 14.94
CA SER A 92 -10.37 -22.78 14.61
C SER A 92 -9.34 -23.05 13.51
N GLU A 93 -9.04 -24.32 13.25
CA GLU A 93 -8.20 -24.72 12.11
C GLU A 93 -8.82 -24.30 10.77
N ASN A 94 -10.15 -24.43 10.63
CA ASN A 94 -10.88 -23.98 9.44
C ASN A 94 -10.79 -22.46 9.26
N PHE A 95 -10.81 -21.69 10.36
CA PHE A 95 -10.62 -20.25 10.29
C PHE A 95 -9.18 -19.88 9.89
N ARG A 96 -8.16 -20.51 10.49
CA ARG A 96 -6.75 -20.27 10.13
C ARG A 96 -6.39 -20.68 8.70
N ALA A 97 -7.17 -21.58 8.11
CA ALA A 97 -7.00 -22.00 6.72
C ALA A 97 -7.48 -20.95 5.70
N LEU A 98 -8.29 -19.97 6.13
CA LEU A 98 -8.74 -18.89 5.27
C LEU A 98 -7.56 -18.02 4.80
N ARG A 99 -7.65 -17.54 3.56
CA ARG A 99 -6.76 -16.55 2.96
C ARG A 99 -7.59 -15.42 2.34
N PRO A 100 -8.20 -14.53 3.15
CA PRO A 100 -8.91 -13.35 2.65
C PRO A 100 -8.15 -12.63 1.55
N SER A 101 -8.71 -12.68 0.34
CA SER A 101 -8.16 -11.99 -0.82
C SER A 101 -8.98 -10.72 -1.10
N PRO A 102 -8.35 -9.67 -1.64
CA PRO A 102 -9.08 -8.54 -2.18
C PRO A 102 -9.94 -9.04 -3.34
N TRP A 103 -11.17 -8.55 -3.45
CA TRP A 103 -12.05 -8.82 -4.57
C TRP A 103 -12.03 -7.66 -5.55
N PHE A 104 -12.38 -6.48 -5.05
CA PHE A 104 -12.39 -5.27 -5.86
C PHE A 104 -12.07 -4.03 -5.04
N GLU A 105 -11.65 -3.00 -5.77
CA GLU A 105 -11.63 -1.62 -5.36
C GLU A 105 -12.30 -0.77 -6.44
N ALA A 106 -13.44 -0.18 -6.13
CA ALA A 106 -14.09 0.80 -6.99
C ALA A 106 -13.67 2.21 -6.56
N ILE A 107 -13.43 3.10 -7.52
CA ILE A 107 -12.99 4.47 -7.28
C ILE A 107 -13.86 5.42 -8.10
N ALA A 108 -14.22 6.55 -7.52
CA ALA A 108 -14.85 7.65 -8.25
C ALA A 108 -14.25 8.98 -7.77
N ALA A 109 -14.01 9.92 -8.69
CA ALA A 109 -13.55 11.25 -8.34
C ALA A 109 -14.14 12.31 -9.26
N THR A 110 -14.24 13.53 -8.74
CA THR A 110 -14.68 14.70 -9.50
C THR A 110 -13.93 15.95 -9.07
N THR A 111 -13.79 16.88 -10.01
CA THR A 111 -13.10 18.15 -9.82
C THR A 111 -14.13 19.27 -9.68
N LEU A 112 -14.09 19.97 -8.56
CA LEU A 112 -14.93 21.12 -8.21
C LEU A 112 -14.04 22.36 -8.07
N GLY A 113 -13.91 23.12 -9.16
CA GLY A 113 -12.98 24.27 -9.19
C GLY A 113 -11.52 23.83 -9.02
N SER A 114 -10.86 24.30 -7.97
CA SER A 114 -9.47 23.94 -7.63
C SER A 114 -9.33 22.72 -6.69
N VAL A 115 -10.45 22.12 -6.30
CA VAL A 115 -10.52 21.00 -5.36
C VAL A 115 -10.94 19.74 -6.10
N GLN A 116 -10.22 18.64 -5.88
CA GLN A 116 -10.67 17.30 -6.28
C GLN A 116 -11.23 16.59 -5.07
N ILE A 117 -12.38 15.95 -5.23
CA ILE A 117 -12.97 15.05 -4.24
C ILE A 117 -13.06 13.66 -4.85
N GLY A 118 -12.91 12.63 -4.04
CA GLY A 118 -13.05 11.26 -4.53
C GLY A 118 -13.38 10.29 -3.42
N SER A 119 -13.89 9.14 -3.82
CA SER A 119 -14.20 8.04 -2.93
C SER A 119 -13.65 6.74 -3.48
N SER A 120 -13.40 5.79 -2.58
CA SER A 120 -13.08 4.42 -2.95
C SER A 120 -13.85 3.45 -2.05
N LEU A 121 -14.27 2.32 -2.62
CA LEU A 121 -14.89 1.21 -1.91
C LEU A 121 -14.07 -0.05 -2.16
N ARG A 122 -13.67 -0.73 -1.09
CA ARG A 122 -12.87 -1.95 -1.13
C ARG A 122 -13.59 -3.08 -0.45
N TYR A 123 -13.39 -4.28 -0.98
CA TYR A 123 -13.90 -5.50 -0.38
C TYR A 123 -12.86 -6.61 -0.46
N ALA A 124 -12.65 -7.30 0.66
CA ALA A 124 -11.86 -8.51 0.76
C ALA A 124 -12.67 -9.58 1.49
N TYR A 125 -12.54 -10.84 1.06
CA TYR A 125 -13.40 -11.92 1.51
C TYR A 125 -12.73 -13.27 1.31
N ASP A 126 -12.94 -14.18 2.27
CA ASP A 126 -12.78 -15.61 2.05
C ASP A 126 -13.72 -16.40 2.96
N ARG A 127 -14.10 -17.60 2.51
CA ARG A 127 -15.01 -18.51 3.20
C ARG A 127 -14.65 -19.96 2.93
N GLN A 128 -14.74 -20.75 3.99
CA GLN A 128 -14.61 -22.20 3.95
C GLN A 128 -15.82 -22.83 4.63
N GLN A 129 -16.39 -23.85 3.99
CA GLN A 129 -17.51 -24.60 4.53
C GLN A 129 -17.25 -26.10 4.36
N GLN A 130 -17.31 -26.85 5.47
CA GLN A 130 -17.12 -28.29 5.46
C GLN A 130 -18.15 -28.96 6.38
N GLY A 131 -19.18 -29.57 5.79
CA GLY A 131 -20.30 -30.14 6.54
C GLY A 131 -21.04 -29.06 7.35
N ALA A 132 -21.05 -29.21 8.67
CA ALA A 132 -21.67 -28.25 9.59
C ALA A 132 -20.71 -27.14 10.06
N ALA A 133 -19.41 -27.22 9.73
CA ALA A 133 -18.44 -26.20 10.06
C ALA A 133 -18.40 -25.10 8.99
N GLU A 134 -18.28 -23.85 9.43
CA GLU A 134 -18.23 -22.67 8.58
C GLU A 134 -17.24 -21.65 9.15
N ALA A 135 -16.30 -21.21 8.32
CA ALA A 135 -15.41 -20.11 8.62
C ALA A 135 -15.54 -19.03 7.55
N THR A 136 -15.55 -17.77 7.94
CA THR A 136 -15.57 -16.63 7.02
C THR A 136 -14.84 -15.45 7.63
N ALA A 137 -14.04 -14.77 6.81
CA ALA A 137 -13.40 -13.52 7.16
C ALA A 137 -13.63 -12.51 6.03
N SER A 138 -14.10 -11.32 6.39
CA SER A 138 -14.38 -10.28 5.40
C SER A 138 -14.02 -8.91 5.92
N ARG A 139 -13.62 -8.04 5.00
CA ARG A 139 -13.34 -6.63 5.28
C ARG A 139 -13.91 -5.77 4.17
N ARG A 140 -14.55 -4.68 4.58
CA ARG A 140 -15.03 -3.60 3.71
C ARG A 140 -14.40 -2.30 4.15
N GLU A 141 -14.00 -1.47 3.19
CA GLU A 141 -13.47 -0.14 3.48
C GLU A 141 -14.06 0.88 2.52
N ALA A 142 -14.44 2.03 3.06
CA ALA A 142 -14.76 3.23 2.30
C ALA A 142 -13.70 4.29 2.57
N LEU A 143 -13.13 4.85 1.51
CA LEU A 143 -12.24 5.99 1.58
C LEU A 143 -12.95 7.22 1.03
N LEU A 144 -12.80 8.34 1.70
CA LEU A 144 -13.31 9.64 1.27
C LEU A 144 -12.15 10.63 1.24
N GLY A 145 -11.76 11.06 0.06
CA GLY A 145 -10.59 11.88 -0.18
C GLY A 145 -10.92 13.27 -0.69
N ILE A 146 -10.04 14.23 -0.35
CA ILE A 146 -10.00 15.57 -0.90
C ILE A 146 -8.55 15.89 -1.28
N SER A 147 -8.35 16.58 -2.40
CA SER A 147 -7.07 17.12 -2.81
C SER A 147 -7.21 18.56 -3.27
N VAL A 148 -6.43 19.45 -2.66
CA VAL A 148 -6.29 20.85 -3.09
C VAL A 148 -4.98 21.00 -3.85
N GLY A 149 -5.03 21.61 -5.03
CA GLY A 149 -3.84 21.73 -5.89
C GLY A 149 -3.37 20.39 -6.45
N ALA A 150 -4.32 19.50 -6.79
CA ALA A 150 -4.03 18.19 -7.35
C ALA A 150 -3.10 18.28 -8.58
N GLY A 151 -2.09 17.41 -8.65
CA GLY A 151 -1.12 17.40 -9.75
C GLY A 151 -0.11 18.56 -9.73
N THR A 152 -0.14 19.41 -8.71
CA THR A 152 0.82 20.51 -8.53
C THR A 152 1.78 20.24 -7.37
N PRO A 153 2.97 20.87 -7.34
CA PRO A 153 3.90 20.73 -6.22
C PRO A 153 3.49 21.46 -4.95
N ARG A 154 2.39 22.21 -4.96
CA ARG A 154 1.85 22.96 -3.83
C ARG A 154 0.42 22.55 -3.57
N GLY A 155 0.18 21.80 -2.50
CA GLY A 155 -1.16 21.34 -2.20
C GLY A 155 -1.25 20.46 -0.97
N LEU A 156 -2.43 19.89 -0.79
CA LEU A 156 -2.75 19.01 0.32
C LEU A 156 -3.59 17.87 -0.22
N ASP A 157 -3.24 16.65 0.14
CA ASP A 157 -4.05 15.45 -0.04
C ASP A 157 -4.52 14.98 1.33
N ALA A 158 -5.81 14.71 1.49
CA ALA A 158 -6.38 14.18 2.71
C ALA A 158 -7.37 13.06 2.40
N THR A 159 -7.44 12.06 3.26
CA THR A 159 -8.40 10.94 3.14
C THR A 159 -8.86 10.48 4.49
N LEU A 160 -10.17 10.23 4.61
CA LEU A 160 -10.78 9.54 5.74
C LEU A 160 -11.09 8.10 5.34
N ARG A 161 -10.82 7.17 6.24
CA ARG A 161 -11.12 5.74 6.11
C ARG A 161 -12.24 5.37 7.06
N LEU A 162 -13.21 4.62 6.56
CA LEU A 162 -14.25 3.94 7.34
C LEU A 162 -14.19 2.46 7.01
N GLY A 163 -13.97 1.62 8.00
CA GLY A 163 -13.78 0.19 7.86
C GLY A 163 -14.86 -0.61 8.57
N GLY A 164 -15.13 -1.80 8.05
CA GLY A 164 -15.89 -2.84 8.73
C GLY A 164 -15.20 -4.18 8.52
N THR A 165 -15.03 -4.94 9.60
CA THR A 165 -14.48 -6.30 9.55
C THR A 165 -15.53 -7.26 10.11
N SER A 166 -15.67 -8.46 9.56
CA SER A 166 -16.60 -9.46 10.08
C SER A 166 -15.97 -10.83 10.03
N PHE A 167 -16.14 -11.57 11.12
CA PHE A 167 -15.67 -12.94 11.28
C PHE A 167 -16.83 -13.87 11.62
N VAL A 168 -16.79 -15.06 11.06
CA VAL A 168 -17.62 -16.21 11.43
C VAL A 168 -16.68 -17.39 11.62
N ASP A 169 -16.80 -18.09 12.73
CA ASP A 169 -16.05 -19.31 13.00
C ASP A 169 -16.95 -20.29 13.77
N GLN A 170 -17.54 -21.22 13.05
CA GLN A 170 -18.43 -22.24 13.58
C GLN A 170 -17.79 -23.61 13.35
N ASP A 171 -17.56 -24.33 14.45
CA ASP A 171 -17.14 -25.72 14.42
C ASP A 171 -18.17 -26.59 15.17
N ALA A 172 -18.14 -27.91 14.96
CA ALA A 172 -19.03 -28.88 15.58
C ALA A 172 -18.95 -28.90 17.12
N VAL A 173 -17.85 -28.40 17.68
CA VAL A 173 -17.54 -28.44 19.12
C VAL A 173 -17.60 -27.07 19.79
N GLN A 174 -17.27 -25.98 19.07
CA GLN A 174 -17.31 -24.60 19.57
C GLN A 174 -18.11 -23.70 18.61
N LYS A 175 -19.21 -23.13 19.11
CA LYS A 175 -19.93 -22.05 18.44
C LYS A 175 -19.30 -20.73 18.84
N VAL A 176 -18.21 -20.35 18.20
CA VAL A 176 -17.69 -18.98 18.36
C VAL A 176 -18.63 -18.04 17.60
N SER A 177 -19.27 -17.14 18.36
CA SER A 177 -20.27 -16.24 17.80
C SER A 177 -19.61 -15.20 16.92
N GLN A 178 -20.15 -15.10 15.71
CA GLN A 178 -19.91 -14.03 14.74
C GLN A 178 -19.64 -12.69 15.43
N ARG A 179 -18.53 -12.04 15.06
CA ARG A 179 -18.23 -10.68 15.54
C ARG A 179 -17.90 -9.78 14.38
N SER A 180 -18.60 -8.64 14.35
CA SER A 180 -18.29 -7.52 13.48
C SER A 180 -17.53 -6.46 14.23
N GLY A 181 -16.67 -5.78 13.50
CA GLY A 181 -15.80 -4.74 13.98
C GLY A 181 -15.86 -3.50 13.10
N THR A 182 -15.52 -2.35 13.68
CA THR A 182 -15.45 -1.07 12.96
C THR A 182 -14.01 -0.61 12.86
N GLY A 183 -13.73 0.18 11.84
CA GLY A 183 -12.44 0.80 11.62
C GLY A 183 -12.62 2.24 11.23
N PHE A 184 -11.68 3.08 11.62
CA PHE A 184 -11.61 4.45 11.18
C PHE A 184 -10.16 4.89 11.02
N GLY A 185 -9.92 5.89 10.20
CA GLY A 185 -8.59 6.42 10.02
C GLY A 185 -8.58 7.69 9.20
N MET A 186 -7.42 8.32 9.18
CA MET A 186 -7.14 9.48 8.37
C MET A 186 -5.73 9.41 7.80
N ASP A 187 -5.59 10.03 6.65
CA ASP A 187 -4.32 10.17 5.97
C ASP A 187 -4.17 11.58 5.43
N LEU A 188 -3.06 12.25 5.74
CA LEU A 188 -2.80 13.64 5.39
C LEU A 188 -1.41 13.76 4.80
N ARG A 189 -1.29 14.37 3.61
CA ARG A 189 -0.02 14.65 2.97
C ARG A 189 0.02 16.05 2.39
N GLY A 190 0.99 16.83 2.85
CA GLY A 190 1.33 18.10 2.23
C GLY A 190 2.20 17.88 0.98
N ARG A 191 2.02 18.72 -0.03
CA ARG A 191 2.96 18.91 -1.14
C ARG A 191 3.51 20.31 -0.99
N TRP A 192 4.77 20.43 -0.58
CA TRP A 192 5.42 21.71 -0.38
C TRP A 192 6.59 21.86 -1.34
N GLN A 193 6.40 22.68 -2.37
CA GLN A 193 7.49 23.07 -3.26
C GLN A 193 8.58 23.83 -2.50
N VAL A 194 9.75 23.21 -2.36
CA VAL A 194 10.93 23.80 -1.71
C VAL A 194 11.77 24.58 -2.72
N SER A 195 11.80 24.10 -3.97
CA SER A 195 12.42 24.78 -5.11
C SER A 195 11.68 24.41 -6.40
N ASP A 196 12.10 24.98 -7.53
CA ASP A 196 11.54 24.60 -8.85
C ASP A 196 11.78 23.13 -9.20
N SER A 197 12.79 22.51 -8.58
CA SER A 197 13.18 21.13 -8.80
C SER A 197 12.89 20.20 -7.62
N ALA A 198 12.36 20.69 -6.49
CA ALA A 198 12.18 19.87 -5.29
C ALA A 198 10.84 20.09 -4.58
N VAL A 199 10.24 18.98 -4.13
CA VAL A 199 9.01 18.96 -3.32
C VAL A 199 9.24 18.16 -2.06
N ALA A 200 8.92 18.78 -0.92
CA ALA A 200 8.81 18.12 0.37
C ALA A 200 7.39 17.58 0.58
N LEU A 201 7.31 16.39 1.18
CA LEU A 201 6.09 15.65 1.43
C LEU A 201 5.97 15.32 2.92
N PRO A 202 5.59 16.28 3.78
CA PRO A 202 5.21 15.96 5.15
C PRO A 202 3.94 15.11 5.11
N TRP A 203 3.94 14.04 5.89
CA TRP A 203 2.87 13.05 5.89
C TRP A 203 2.56 12.58 7.30
N PHE A 204 1.27 12.36 7.55
CA PHE A 204 0.75 11.77 8.77
C PHE A 204 -0.39 10.81 8.43
N ALA A 205 -0.41 9.65 9.08
CA ALA A 205 -1.48 8.70 9.02
C ALA A 205 -1.81 8.19 10.41
N TRP A 206 -3.10 8.00 10.65
CA TRP A 206 -3.59 7.43 11.89
C TRP A 206 -4.79 6.55 11.59
N GLU A 207 -4.87 5.39 12.20
CA GLU A 207 -6.02 4.51 12.10
C GLU A 207 -6.23 3.69 13.36
N GLN A 208 -7.49 3.32 13.59
CA GLN A 208 -7.89 2.38 14.62
C GLN A 208 -8.88 1.39 14.02
N ASP A 209 -8.66 0.11 14.28
CA ASP A 209 -9.55 -0.99 13.92
C ASP A 209 -9.91 -1.77 15.18
N GLU A 210 -11.19 -2.08 15.36
CA GLU A 210 -11.68 -2.93 16.45
C GLU A 210 -12.35 -4.15 15.85
N ALA A 211 -11.73 -5.32 15.96
CA ALA A 211 -12.31 -6.58 15.50
C ALA A 211 -11.57 -7.76 16.13
N GLY A 212 -12.29 -8.74 16.67
CA GLY A 212 -11.75 -9.99 17.18
C GLY A 212 -12.79 -11.10 17.14
N LEU A 213 -12.38 -12.36 17.13
CA LEU A 213 -13.26 -13.52 17.31
C LEU A 213 -13.71 -13.60 18.77
N ALA A 214 -15.02 -13.76 18.99
CA ALA A 214 -15.55 -13.90 20.34
C ALA A 214 -14.94 -15.13 21.04
N PRO A 215 -14.73 -15.11 22.36
CA PRO A 215 -15.05 -14.02 23.29
C PRO A 215 -14.02 -12.88 23.30
N GLU A 216 -12.92 -12.99 22.57
CA GLU A 216 -11.86 -11.98 22.56
C GLU A 216 -12.32 -10.70 21.84
N SER A 217 -11.94 -9.56 22.42
CA SER A 217 -11.96 -8.27 21.73
C SER A 217 -10.56 -7.84 21.41
N ARG A 218 -10.39 -7.24 20.23
CA ARG A 218 -9.09 -6.74 19.80
C ARG A 218 -9.27 -5.35 19.22
N ARG A 219 -8.42 -4.43 19.67
CA ARG A 219 -8.27 -3.08 19.15
C ARG A 219 -6.84 -2.94 18.65
N VAL A 220 -6.68 -2.40 17.45
CA VAL A 220 -5.38 -2.04 16.89
C VAL A 220 -5.39 -0.57 16.53
N THR A 221 -4.41 0.17 17.02
CA THR A 221 -4.17 1.56 16.68
C THR A 221 -2.84 1.67 15.95
N ARG A 222 -2.82 2.31 14.79
CA ARG A 222 -1.60 2.54 14.01
C ARG A 222 -1.43 4.02 13.75
N SER A 223 -0.23 4.51 13.98
CA SER A 223 0.14 5.91 13.75
C SER A 223 1.45 5.95 12.99
N ARG A 224 1.53 6.74 11.93
CA ARG A 224 2.77 6.93 11.16
C ARG A 224 2.93 8.39 10.76
N ALA A 225 4.15 8.86 10.78
CA ALA A 225 4.47 10.22 10.38
C ALA A 225 5.83 10.27 9.70
N GLY A 226 5.98 11.10 8.69
CA GLY A 226 7.23 11.20 7.96
C GLY A 226 7.37 12.46 7.13
N LEU A 227 8.56 12.58 6.54
CA LEU A 227 8.91 13.64 5.62
C LEU A 227 9.67 13.02 4.45
N GLY A 228 9.12 13.20 3.25
CA GLY A 228 9.77 12.85 1.99
C GLY A 228 10.32 14.07 1.29
N LEU A 229 11.36 13.90 0.48
CA LEU A 229 11.90 14.89 -0.44
C LEU A 229 12.02 14.24 -1.81
N ASN A 230 11.41 14.86 -2.82
CA ASN A 230 11.44 14.41 -4.21
C ASN A 230 12.13 15.52 -5.01
N ALA A 231 13.34 15.26 -5.52
CA ALA A 231 14.17 16.26 -6.19
C ALA A 231 14.58 15.81 -7.60
N LYS A 232 14.22 16.59 -8.61
CA LYS A 232 14.70 16.42 -10.00
C LYS A 232 16.00 17.18 -10.19
N LEU A 233 17.12 16.48 -10.10
CA LEU A 233 18.43 17.11 -10.35
C LEU A 233 18.60 17.50 -11.81
N GLN A 234 18.04 16.69 -12.72
CA GLN A 234 17.99 16.90 -14.16
C GLN A 234 16.67 16.33 -14.71
N PRO A 235 16.24 16.66 -15.94
CA PRO A 235 15.00 16.11 -16.51
C PRO A 235 14.91 14.58 -16.50
N SER A 236 16.06 13.90 -16.55
CA SER A 236 16.20 12.45 -16.56
C SER A 236 16.57 11.83 -15.20
N VAL A 237 16.80 12.63 -14.16
CA VAL A 237 17.31 12.14 -12.87
C VAL A 237 16.43 12.63 -11.73
N LEU A 238 15.78 11.69 -11.05
CA LEU A 238 15.03 11.91 -9.83
C LEU A 238 15.77 11.29 -8.66
N VAL A 239 15.93 12.06 -7.58
CA VAL A 239 16.40 11.58 -6.28
C VAL A 239 15.25 11.70 -5.30
N VAL A 240 15.06 10.65 -4.51
CA VAL A 240 14.08 10.60 -3.44
C VAL A 240 14.78 10.27 -2.14
N GLY A 241 14.37 10.91 -1.06
CA GLY A 241 14.86 10.63 0.27
C GLY A 241 13.74 10.85 1.28
N GLY A 242 13.76 10.11 2.37
CA GLY A 242 12.73 10.27 3.38
C GLY A 242 13.09 9.65 4.71
N VAL A 243 12.42 10.14 5.74
CA VAL A 243 12.43 9.58 7.08
C VAL A 243 11.01 9.47 7.58
N PHE A 244 10.70 8.39 8.28
CA PHE A 244 9.42 8.25 8.97
C PHE A 244 9.55 7.42 10.23
N VAL A 245 8.58 7.59 11.12
CA VAL A 245 8.39 6.84 12.36
C VAL A 245 7.00 6.24 12.36
N GLY A 246 6.81 5.20 13.16
CA GLY A 246 5.52 4.54 13.28
C GLY A 246 5.31 3.92 14.65
N MET A 247 4.06 3.68 14.99
CA MET A 247 3.65 2.92 16.15
C MET A 247 2.42 2.12 15.79
N ASP A 248 2.51 0.80 16.01
CA ASP A 248 1.37 -0.11 15.96
C ASP A 248 1.16 -0.62 17.39
N GLU A 249 -0.03 -0.40 17.93
CA GLU A 249 -0.43 -0.83 19.27
C GLU A 249 -1.64 -1.74 19.14
N GLU A 250 -1.53 -2.95 19.66
CA GLU A 250 -2.57 -3.96 19.71
C GLU A 250 -2.93 -4.23 21.16
N GLU A 251 -4.23 -4.21 21.45
CA GLU A 251 -4.80 -4.55 22.74
C GLU A 251 -5.81 -5.68 22.52
N ILE A 252 -5.64 -6.78 23.26
CA ILE A 252 -6.53 -7.94 23.24
C ILE A 252 -7.08 -8.13 24.64
N VAL A 253 -8.41 -8.16 24.77
CA VAL A 253 -9.09 -8.48 26.02
C VAL A 253 -9.81 -9.81 25.83
N ASP A 254 -9.43 -10.81 26.64
CA ASP A 254 -10.02 -12.14 26.57
C ASP A 254 -11.33 -12.27 27.38
N ALA A 255 -11.91 -13.48 27.39
CA ALA A 255 -13.17 -13.77 28.08
C ALA A 255 -13.13 -13.50 29.58
N ALA A 256 -11.94 -13.63 30.19
CA ALA A 256 -11.73 -13.41 31.62
C ALA A 256 -11.46 -11.93 31.96
N GLY A 257 -11.45 -11.06 30.94
CA GLY A 257 -11.12 -9.65 31.09
C GLY A 257 -9.62 -9.38 31.25
N VAL A 258 -8.77 -10.37 30.95
CA VAL A 258 -7.32 -10.18 31.00
C VAL A 258 -6.88 -9.45 29.74
N THR A 259 -6.22 -8.30 29.92
CA THR A 259 -5.66 -7.52 28.82
C THR A 259 -4.25 -7.98 28.48
N ARG A 260 -4.01 -8.25 27.20
CA ARG A 260 -2.69 -8.43 26.59
C ARG A 260 -2.45 -7.27 25.65
N SER A 261 -1.22 -6.79 25.57
CA SER A 261 -0.86 -5.74 24.63
C SER A 261 0.45 -6.02 23.92
N ASN A 262 0.47 -5.72 22.62
CA ASN A 262 1.66 -5.73 21.80
C ASN A 262 1.86 -4.31 21.27
N ARG A 263 3.06 -3.77 21.46
CA ARG A 263 3.44 -2.47 20.91
C ARG A 263 4.68 -2.60 20.06
N LEU A 264 4.53 -2.28 18.78
CA LEU A 264 5.64 -2.14 17.84
C LEU A 264 5.90 -0.65 17.60
N LEU A 265 7.08 -0.19 18.01
CA LEU A 265 7.61 1.12 17.65
C LEU A 265 8.55 0.98 16.47
N GLN A 266 8.17 1.61 15.36
CA GLN A 266 9.06 1.83 14.24
C GLN A 266 9.85 3.12 14.49
N LEU A 267 11.10 2.93 14.93
CA LEU A 267 12.07 4.00 15.09
C LEU A 267 12.38 4.64 13.72
N PRO A 268 13.06 5.80 13.67
CA PRO A 268 13.31 6.52 12.43
C PRO A 268 13.83 5.62 11.32
N THR A 269 12.94 5.29 10.39
CA THR A 269 13.20 4.51 9.20
C THR A 269 13.58 5.48 8.11
N THR A 270 14.76 5.27 7.53
CA THR A 270 15.27 6.12 6.46
C THR A 270 15.19 5.38 5.14
N LEU A 271 14.87 6.11 4.08
CA LEU A 271 14.91 5.60 2.73
C LEU A 271 15.57 6.60 1.80
N GLY A 272 16.19 6.07 0.77
CA GLY A 272 16.81 6.84 -0.31
C GLY A 272 16.67 6.09 -1.61
N GLY A 273 16.52 6.82 -2.70
CA GLY A 273 16.43 6.22 -4.02
C GLY A 273 16.84 7.19 -5.12
N ILE A 274 17.31 6.62 -6.22
CA ILE A 274 17.60 7.35 -7.44
C ILE A 274 16.93 6.64 -8.61
N GLU A 275 16.33 7.44 -9.49
CA GLU A 275 15.75 7.01 -10.76
C GLU A 275 16.44 7.77 -11.89
N ILE A 276 16.98 7.03 -12.86
CA ILE A 276 17.65 7.57 -14.04
C ILE A 276 16.91 7.08 -15.28
N LEU A 277 16.39 8.01 -16.08
CA LEU A 277 15.73 7.75 -17.35
C LEU A 277 16.67 8.07 -18.52
N LYS A 278 17.06 7.05 -19.29
CA LYS A 278 17.87 7.20 -20.50
C LYS A 278 17.12 6.64 -21.70
N GLY A 279 16.54 7.53 -22.51
CA GLY A 279 15.73 7.17 -23.66
C GLY A 279 14.42 6.47 -23.27
N ALA A 280 14.32 5.17 -23.58
CA ALA A 280 13.18 4.32 -23.23
C ALA A 280 13.40 3.50 -21.94
N VAL A 281 14.58 3.59 -21.31
CA VAL A 281 14.95 2.75 -20.17
C VAL A 281 15.04 3.58 -18.90
N ALA A 282 14.39 3.11 -17.83
CA ALA A 282 14.52 3.63 -16.48
C ALA A 282 15.29 2.63 -15.60
N ILE A 283 16.30 3.12 -14.88
CA ILE A 283 17.02 2.34 -13.87
C ILE A 283 16.76 2.98 -12.51
N ARG A 284 16.46 2.15 -11.52
CA ARG A 284 16.15 2.58 -10.16
C ARG A 284 16.97 1.81 -9.16
N VAL A 285 17.50 2.50 -8.17
CA VAL A 285 18.16 1.90 -7.02
C VAL A 285 17.59 2.53 -5.77
N GLY A 286 17.21 1.71 -4.80
CA GLY A 286 16.64 2.14 -3.53
C GLY A 286 17.32 1.45 -2.37
N ILE A 287 17.37 2.16 -1.25
CA ILE A 287 17.83 1.68 0.04
C ILE A 287 16.81 2.05 1.10
N ARG A 288 16.56 1.15 2.04
CA ARG A 288 15.70 1.36 3.20
C ARG A 288 16.39 0.77 4.41
N HIS A 289 16.55 1.58 5.44
CA HIS A 289 17.02 1.13 6.74
C HIS A 289 15.91 1.36 7.77
N SER A 290 15.42 0.29 8.37
CA SER A 290 14.40 0.31 9.41
C SER A 290 14.94 -0.25 10.72
N ALA A 291 14.50 0.34 11.82
CA ALA A 291 14.70 -0.18 13.16
C ALA A 291 13.34 -0.29 13.84
N THR A 292 13.07 -1.46 14.42
CA THR A 292 11.83 -1.76 15.13
C THR A 292 12.16 -2.18 16.55
N TRP A 293 11.35 -1.70 17.49
CA TRP A 293 11.33 -2.14 18.86
C TRP A 293 9.95 -2.69 19.15
N VAL A 294 9.87 -3.90 19.66
CA VAL A 294 8.62 -4.59 19.99
C VAL A 294 8.60 -4.83 21.48
N ARG A 295 7.45 -4.53 22.10
CA ARG A 295 7.18 -4.83 23.50
C ARG A 295 5.87 -5.59 23.60
N ASP A 296 5.98 -6.83 24.03
CA ASP A 296 4.88 -7.75 24.25
C ASP A 296 4.61 -7.87 25.75
N ARG A 297 3.41 -7.48 26.17
CA ARG A 297 2.94 -7.59 27.54
C ARG A 297 1.81 -8.60 27.63
N SER A 298 2.07 -9.67 28.35
CA SER A 298 1.09 -10.66 28.78
C SER A 298 0.94 -10.63 30.30
N ALA A 299 -0.10 -11.26 30.85
CA ALA A 299 -0.33 -11.32 32.29
C ALA A 299 0.81 -11.99 33.09
N ALA A 300 1.66 -12.80 32.43
CA ALA A 300 2.71 -13.57 33.07
C ALA A 300 4.13 -13.09 32.73
N LEU A 301 4.30 -12.32 31.65
CA LEU A 301 5.61 -12.00 31.10
C LEU A 301 5.57 -10.72 30.28
N GLU A 302 6.66 -9.95 30.37
CA GLU A 302 6.97 -8.84 29.49
C GLU A 302 8.23 -9.18 28.69
N GLU A 303 8.12 -9.16 27.37
CA GLU A 303 9.23 -9.38 26.45
C GLU A 303 9.49 -8.12 25.63
N GLU A 304 10.77 -7.80 25.43
CA GLU A 304 11.18 -6.70 24.56
C GLU A 304 12.17 -7.25 23.53
N SER A 305 12.00 -6.83 22.28
CA SER A 305 12.94 -7.15 21.21
C SER A 305 13.25 -5.94 20.35
N PHE A 306 14.45 -5.94 19.79
CA PHE A 306 14.93 -4.90 18.90
C PHE A 306 15.50 -5.55 17.64
N ALA A 307 15.08 -5.06 16.48
CA ALA A 307 15.55 -5.55 15.20
C ALA A 307 15.89 -4.38 14.27
N THR A 308 16.90 -4.59 13.44
CA THR A 308 17.29 -3.65 12.38
C THR A 308 17.31 -4.39 11.05
N GLU A 309 16.81 -3.75 10.02
CA GLU A 309 16.80 -4.30 8.67
C GLU A 309 17.35 -3.28 7.68
N LEU A 310 18.21 -3.76 6.79
CA LEU A 310 18.65 -3.02 5.61
C LEU A 310 18.16 -3.73 4.36
N ALA A 311 17.29 -3.07 3.61
CA ALA A 311 16.80 -3.54 2.32
C ALA A 311 17.35 -2.68 1.19
N THR A 312 17.84 -3.35 0.15
CA THR A 312 18.22 -2.73 -1.12
C THR A 312 17.34 -3.28 -2.24
N SER A 313 16.97 -2.40 -3.16
CA SER A 313 16.07 -2.71 -4.27
C SER A 313 16.67 -2.16 -5.57
N ILE A 314 16.55 -2.93 -6.65
CA ILE A 314 16.94 -2.47 -7.99
C ILE A 314 15.75 -2.70 -8.92
N GLY A 315 15.29 -1.65 -9.59
CA GLY A 315 14.18 -1.70 -10.54
C GLY A 315 14.64 -1.35 -11.94
N LEU A 316 14.06 -2.01 -12.93
CA LEU A 316 14.20 -1.67 -14.35
C LEU A 316 12.84 -1.34 -14.95
N GLY A 317 12.78 -0.30 -15.77
CA GLY A 317 11.58 0.10 -16.50
C GLY A 317 11.87 0.28 -17.99
N PHE A 318 10.93 -0.13 -18.82
CA PHE A 318 10.97 0.05 -20.28
C PHE A 318 9.71 0.79 -20.74
N ARG A 319 9.88 1.79 -21.59
CA ARG A 319 8.80 2.66 -22.09
C ARG A 319 8.59 2.52 -23.59
N PHE A 320 7.33 2.37 -23.97
CA PHE A 320 6.86 2.30 -25.36
C PHE A 320 5.70 3.29 -25.55
N GLY A 321 6.03 4.56 -25.78
CA GLY A 321 5.04 5.63 -25.81
C GLY A 321 4.35 5.81 -24.45
N ARG A 322 3.04 5.56 -24.40
CA ARG A 322 2.20 5.60 -23.18
C ARG A 322 2.17 4.29 -22.39
N ALA A 323 2.71 3.22 -22.96
CA ALA A 323 2.86 1.94 -22.28
C ALA A 323 4.22 1.87 -21.58
N SER A 324 4.27 1.23 -20.42
CA SER A 324 5.49 0.97 -19.67
C SER A 324 5.43 -0.41 -19.01
N ILE A 325 6.58 -1.07 -18.96
CA ILE A 325 6.81 -2.32 -18.23
C ILE A 325 7.84 -2.01 -17.16
N ASP A 326 7.53 -2.27 -15.90
CA ASP A 326 8.46 -2.15 -14.79
C ASP A 326 8.66 -3.51 -14.14
N GLY A 327 9.88 -3.81 -13.73
CA GLY A 327 10.22 -5.02 -13.00
C GLY A 327 11.19 -4.75 -11.86
N LEU A 328 10.99 -5.46 -10.75
CA LEU A 328 11.92 -5.46 -9.61
C LEU A 328 12.92 -6.61 -9.79
N LEU A 329 14.21 -6.30 -9.86
CA LEU A 329 15.24 -7.31 -10.09
C LEU A 329 15.40 -8.24 -8.88
N ARG A 330 15.60 -9.53 -9.14
CA ARG A 330 16.00 -10.49 -8.11
C ARG A 330 17.39 -10.12 -7.59
N LYS A 331 17.59 -10.10 -6.27
CA LYS A 331 18.91 -9.80 -5.67
C LYS A 331 20.00 -10.79 -6.14
N GLN A 332 19.61 -12.04 -6.38
CA GLN A 332 20.47 -13.13 -6.83
C GLN A 332 21.05 -12.89 -8.22
N ILE A 333 20.48 -12.00 -9.04
CA ILE A 333 20.99 -11.76 -10.41
C ILE A 333 22.42 -11.23 -10.44
N LEU A 334 22.83 -10.48 -9.41
CA LEU A 334 24.19 -9.96 -9.31
C LEU A 334 25.21 -11.07 -9.02
N ARG A 335 24.76 -12.20 -8.45
CA ARG A 335 25.58 -13.37 -8.15
C ARG A 335 25.51 -14.41 -9.26
N ASP A 336 24.30 -14.66 -9.78
CA ASP A 336 24.00 -15.83 -10.61
C ASP A 336 23.89 -15.48 -12.11
N GLY A 337 23.80 -14.19 -12.46
CA GLY A 337 23.75 -13.70 -13.85
C GLY A 337 22.33 -13.59 -14.45
N PRO A 338 22.15 -12.85 -15.56
CA PRO A 338 20.83 -12.56 -16.13
C PRO A 338 20.32 -13.71 -17.01
N TYR A 339 19.74 -14.76 -16.43
CA TYR A 339 19.00 -15.76 -17.20
C TYR A 339 17.60 -15.23 -17.53
N LEU A 340 17.37 -14.87 -18.81
CA LEU A 340 16.08 -14.37 -19.33
C LEU A 340 15.03 -15.46 -19.49
N LEU A 341 15.46 -16.72 -19.64
CA LEU A 341 14.62 -17.91 -19.77
C LEU A 341 15.31 -19.05 -19.02
N THR A 342 14.71 -19.55 -17.95
CA THR A 342 15.13 -20.79 -17.29
C THR A 342 14.22 -21.93 -17.74
N GLY A 343 14.82 -23.08 -18.01
CA GLY A 343 14.09 -24.31 -18.32
C GLY A 343 13.17 -24.72 -17.18
N ALA A 344 12.16 -25.52 -17.51
CA ALA A 344 11.00 -25.88 -16.68
C ALA A 344 11.29 -26.74 -15.43
N GLY A 345 12.40 -26.50 -14.71
CA GLY A 345 12.83 -27.30 -13.56
C GLY A 345 13.12 -26.52 -12.27
N ASP A 346 13.27 -25.19 -12.32
CA ASP A 346 13.60 -24.41 -11.13
C ASP A 346 12.46 -23.44 -10.77
N GLU A 347 11.89 -23.61 -9.58
CA GLU A 347 11.03 -22.61 -8.91
C GLU A 347 11.79 -21.27 -8.64
N ASP A 348 13.09 -21.23 -8.95
CA ASP A 348 14.03 -20.12 -8.73
C ASP A 348 14.42 -19.33 -10.00
N GLY A 349 13.81 -19.61 -11.14
CA GLY A 349 14.17 -19.00 -12.41
C GLY A 349 13.49 -17.66 -12.72
N GLY A 350 14.27 -16.61 -13.07
CA GLY A 350 13.76 -15.38 -13.70
C GLY A 350 14.49 -14.08 -13.33
N LEU A 351 14.45 -13.10 -14.24
CA LEU A 351 15.07 -11.77 -14.09
C LEU A 351 14.41 -10.93 -12.96
N PHE A 352 13.10 -11.05 -12.81
CA PHE A 352 12.30 -10.19 -11.93
C PHE A 352 11.61 -10.97 -10.80
N THR A 353 11.44 -10.36 -9.64
CA THR A 353 10.54 -10.87 -8.57
C THR A 353 9.09 -10.44 -8.80
N ASN A 354 8.91 -9.29 -9.44
CA ASN A 354 7.61 -8.70 -9.71
C ASN A 354 7.69 -7.90 -11.00
N VAL A 355 6.57 -7.84 -11.73
CA VAL A 355 6.47 -7.14 -13.01
C VAL A 355 5.10 -6.47 -13.07
N SER A 356 5.11 -5.18 -13.41
CA SER A 356 3.91 -4.40 -13.69
C SER A 356 3.89 -3.92 -15.14
N LEU A 357 2.75 -4.05 -15.80
CA LEU A 357 2.43 -3.38 -17.05
C LEU A 357 1.52 -2.19 -16.75
N SER A 358 1.83 -1.06 -17.35
CA SER A 358 1.13 0.20 -17.10
C SER A 358 0.85 0.94 -18.41
N TYR A 359 -0.36 1.49 -18.55
CA TYR A 359 -0.75 2.31 -19.68
C TYR A 359 -1.37 3.63 -19.21
N GLN A 360 -0.84 4.74 -19.69
CA GLN A 360 -1.34 6.07 -19.34
C GLN A 360 -2.45 6.50 -20.30
N LEU A 361 -3.54 7.01 -19.72
CA LEU A 361 -4.69 7.51 -20.48
C LEU A 361 -4.54 8.99 -20.87
N TYR A 362 -3.46 9.64 -20.41
CA TYR A 362 -3.07 11.01 -20.72
C TYR A 362 -1.59 11.09 -21.13
N ASP A 363 -1.21 12.22 -21.74
CA ASP A 363 0.19 12.58 -22.05
C ASP A 363 0.86 13.31 -20.89
#